data_AF-A0A1S6H1L7-F1
#
_entry.id   AF-A0A1S6H1L7-F1
#
_cell.length_a   1.000
_cell.length_b   1.000
_cell.length_c   1.000
_cell.angle_alpha   90.00
_cell.angle_beta   90.00
_cell.angle_gamma   90.00
#
_symmetry.space_group_name_H-M   'P 1'
#
loop_
_entity.id
_entity.type
_entity.pdbx_description
1 polymer ?
#
loop_
_entity_poly.entity_id
_entity_poly.type
_entity_poly.pdbx_seq_one_letter_code
_entity_poly.pdbx_strand_id
1 'polypeptide(L)'
;MPLGNLTSQFFANIYLNELDHYVKEQLKAKYYIRYVDDFVILHKNKIILESYKTKIDEFLKTNLSLELHPDKSKIHNISNGTNFLGFRIFPEFKLIRKKNLRKFDKKFNKLQKLYKKGTVEREKIIEIFEGWIAYVKHANTYKYRRQITKKFNKDFPIEINTEIKNRRKQENFAKKLELAEYPFTTQKTLQLFKKGLSIKQIAEQRDIKESTVWKHLANLIEYNQLSVWIIIPKNKILKILPNIYSENDKLKDIKERINDESITYDEINCILASLKYENKKKNIASQVNCYKKEYCFRKCFLNTKQRGQCSKKFNILISKNSNMEINKKEFLELFNNHLNICVLPEQEKLKYVSWKEFTTKYKISKNLSEKRLNKD
;
A
#
# COMPACT_ATOMS: atom_id res chain seq x y z
N MET A 1 -2.80 15.21 37.94
CA MET A 1 -2.39 13.93 37.32
C MET A 1 -1.12 14.13 36.50
N PRO A 2 -0.16 13.20 36.51
CA PRO A 2 1.08 13.33 35.76
C PRO A 2 0.82 13.30 34.25
N LEU A 3 1.23 14.36 33.55
CA LEU A 3 1.12 14.45 32.09
C LEU A 3 2.12 13.47 31.45
N GLY A 4 1.60 12.51 30.67
CA GLY A 4 2.43 11.57 29.90
C GLY A 4 2.31 10.09 30.30
N ASN A 5 1.60 9.76 31.40
CA ASN A 5 1.29 8.38 31.76
C ASN A 5 0.02 7.87 31.04
N LEU A 6 0.04 6.65 30.51
CA LEU A 6 -1.11 6.01 29.85
C LEU A 6 -2.33 5.92 30.78
N THR A 7 -2.12 5.61 32.06
CA THR A 7 -3.20 5.56 33.06
C THR A 7 -3.88 6.92 33.20
N SER A 8 -3.12 8.01 33.10
CA SER A 8 -3.67 9.35 33.22
C SER A 8 -4.57 9.73 32.04
N GLN A 9 -4.24 9.27 30.82
CA GLN A 9 -5.10 9.47 29.65
C GLN A 9 -6.41 8.68 29.76
N PHE A 10 -6.35 7.45 30.27
CA PHE A 10 -7.54 6.62 30.47
C PHE A 10 -8.47 7.20 31.54
N PHE A 11 -7.91 7.58 32.69
CA PHE A 11 -8.68 8.19 33.77
C PHE A 11 -9.31 9.53 33.37
N ALA A 12 -8.66 10.36 32.53
CA ALA A 12 -9.29 11.56 31.99
C ALA A 12 -10.56 11.26 31.18
N ASN A 13 -10.56 10.14 30.42
CA ASN A 13 -11.76 9.73 29.68
C ASN A 13 -12.86 9.19 30.59
N ILE A 14 -12.51 8.41 31.63
CA ILE A 14 -13.48 7.96 32.65
C ILE A 14 -14.07 9.16 33.38
N TYR A 15 -13.24 10.12 33.75
CA TYR A 15 -13.66 11.28 34.50
C TYR A 15 -14.68 12.13 33.74
N LEU A 16 -14.45 12.33 32.43
CA LEU A 16 -15.36 13.06 31.55
C LEU A 16 -16.52 12.21 31.01
N ASN A 17 -16.64 10.94 31.41
CA ASN A 17 -17.78 10.09 31.01
C ASN A 17 -19.11 10.64 31.53
N GLU A 18 -19.12 11.18 32.75
CA GLU A 18 -20.31 11.81 33.34
C GLU A 18 -20.82 13.00 32.52
N LEU A 19 -19.90 13.78 31.94
CA LEU A 19 -20.26 14.85 31.01
C LEU A 19 -20.94 14.29 29.76
N ASP A 20 -20.44 13.18 29.21
CA ASP A 20 -21.01 12.57 28.01
C ASP A 20 -22.44 12.10 28.26
N HIS A 21 -22.71 11.44 29.39
CA HIS A 21 -24.06 11.05 29.81
C HIS A 21 -24.96 12.27 29.99
N TYR A 22 -24.48 13.30 30.69
CA TYR A 22 -25.24 14.53 30.88
C TYR A 22 -25.65 15.18 29.53
N VAL A 23 -24.71 15.31 28.60
CA VAL A 23 -24.96 15.93 27.29
C VAL A 23 -25.92 15.08 26.44
N LYS A 24 -25.82 13.75 26.50
CA LYS A 24 -26.62 12.85 25.66
C LYS A 24 -28.00 12.55 26.22
N GLU A 25 -28.14 12.43 27.53
CA GLU A 25 -29.38 11.98 28.18
C GLU A 25 -30.21 13.16 28.69
N GLN A 26 -29.56 14.15 29.32
CA GLN A 26 -30.24 15.30 29.91
C GLN A 26 -30.43 16.41 28.89
N LEU A 27 -29.35 16.88 28.25
CA LEU A 27 -29.43 17.93 27.24
C LEU A 27 -29.99 17.42 25.91
N LYS A 28 -29.91 16.10 25.67
CA LYS A 28 -30.33 15.42 24.44
C LYS A 28 -29.71 16.03 23.17
N ALA A 29 -28.46 16.49 23.28
CA ALA A 29 -27.76 17.06 22.15
C ALA A 29 -27.55 15.99 21.06
N LYS A 30 -28.19 16.20 19.90
CA LYS A 30 -28.16 15.22 18.79
C LYS A 30 -26.74 15.00 18.27
N TYR A 31 -26.04 16.09 17.97
CA TYR A 31 -24.69 16.06 17.39
C TYR A 31 -23.67 16.53 18.41
N TYR A 32 -23.06 15.59 19.11
CA TYR A 32 -22.01 15.81 20.10
C TYR A 32 -20.78 14.97 19.73
N ILE A 33 -19.62 15.61 19.70
CA ILE A 33 -18.35 14.99 19.33
C ILE A 33 -17.32 15.40 20.39
N ARG A 34 -16.68 14.43 21.04
CA ARG A 34 -15.60 14.67 22.02
C ARG A 34 -14.32 13.95 21.61
N TYR A 35 -13.19 14.59 21.88
CA TYR A 35 -11.86 14.02 21.81
C TYR A 35 -11.05 14.48 23.02
N VAL A 36 -10.92 13.60 24.02
CA VAL A 36 -10.34 13.93 25.33
C VAL A 36 -11.09 15.13 25.93
N ASP A 37 -10.44 16.28 26.10
CA ASP A 37 -11.03 17.50 26.68
C ASP A 37 -11.72 18.38 25.61
N ASP A 38 -11.36 18.23 24.33
CA ASP A 38 -11.90 19.04 23.24
C ASP A 38 -13.24 18.44 22.77
N PHE A 39 -14.35 19.17 22.90
CA PHE A 39 -15.66 18.74 22.38
C PHE A 39 -16.35 19.82 21.53
N VAL A 40 -17.28 19.37 20.68
CA VAL A 40 -18.08 20.21 19.79
C VAL A 40 -19.52 19.72 19.81
N ILE A 41 -20.46 20.66 19.97
CA ILE A 41 -21.91 20.43 19.84
C ILE A 41 -22.41 21.20 18.62
N LEU A 42 -23.18 20.55 17.75
CA LEU A 42 -23.81 21.19 16.60
C LEU A 42 -25.32 21.28 16.78
N HIS A 43 -25.85 22.47 16.57
CA HIS A 43 -27.29 22.74 16.65
C HIS A 43 -27.67 23.87 15.69
N LYS A 44 -28.92 23.85 15.19
CA LYS A 44 -29.40 24.86 14.23
C LYS A 44 -29.70 26.21 14.88
N ASN A 45 -30.10 26.20 16.15
CA ASN A 45 -30.46 27.39 16.93
C ASN A 45 -29.33 27.78 17.90
N LYS A 46 -28.86 29.03 17.80
CA LYS A 46 -27.82 29.62 18.65
C LYS A 46 -28.23 29.72 20.12
N ILE A 47 -29.49 30.05 20.41
CA ILE A 47 -30.01 30.22 21.77
C ILE A 47 -29.92 28.89 22.54
N ILE A 48 -30.21 27.78 21.86
CA ILE A 48 -30.05 26.44 22.45
C ILE A 48 -28.58 26.13 22.76
N LEU A 49 -27.63 26.54 21.89
CA LEU A 49 -26.21 26.38 22.16
C LEU A 49 -25.72 27.24 23.33
N GLU A 50 -26.24 28.46 23.46
CA GLU A 50 -25.97 29.33 24.62
C GLU A 50 -26.50 28.69 25.91
N SER A 51 -27.72 28.15 25.88
CA SER A 51 -28.30 27.40 27.00
C SER A 51 -27.47 26.16 27.36
N TYR A 52 -27.04 25.36 26.37
CA TYR A 52 -26.17 24.22 26.60
C TYR A 52 -24.83 24.64 27.20
N LYS A 53 -24.22 25.73 26.72
CA LYS A 53 -22.96 26.22 27.25
C LYS A 53 -23.07 26.55 28.74
N THR A 54 -24.12 27.27 29.14
CA THR A 54 -24.34 27.62 30.56
C THR A 54 -24.56 26.38 31.42
N LYS A 55 -25.44 25.47 30.98
CA LYS A 55 -25.75 24.23 31.70
C LYS A 55 -24.55 23.30 31.84
N ILE A 56 -23.73 23.19 30.80
CA ILE A 56 -22.50 22.40 30.83
C ILE A 56 -21.47 23.02 31.78
N ASP A 57 -21.30 24.34 31.77
CA ASP A 57 -20.36 25.01 32.69
C ASP A 57 -20.77 24.82 34.16
N GLU A 58 -22.07 24.91 34.45
CA GLU A 58 -22.63 24.64 35.78
C GLU A 58 -22.38 23.19 36.20
N PHE A 59 -22.75 22.22 35.35
CA PHE A 59 -22.54 20.80 35.62
C PHE A 59 -21.05 20.47 35.86
N LEU A 60 -20.16 21.02 35.04
CA LEU A 60 -18.72 20.82 35.20
C LEU A 60 -18.22 21.34 36.55
N LYS A 61 -18.70 22.51 36.99
CA LYS A 61 -18.34 23.09 38.29
C LYS A 61 -18.88 22.27 39.46
N THR A 62 -20.15 21.89 39.42
CA THR A 62 -20.83 21.23 40.55
C THR A 62 -20.44 19.77 40.70
N ASN A 63 -20.32 19.03 39.59
CA ASN A 63 -20.16 17.58 39.62
C ASN A 63 -18.71 17.14 39.39
N LEU A 64 -17.96 17.90 38.60
CA LEU A 64 -16.60 17.54 38.18
C LEU A 64 -15.53 18.56 38.61
N SER A 65 -15.87 19.60 39.37
CA SER A 65 -14.90 20.64 39.78
C SER A 65 -14.01 21.16 38.63
N LEU A 66 -14.58 21.24 37.43
CA LEU A 66 -13.94 21.71 36.21
C LEU A 66 -14.65 22.97 35.69
N GLU A 67 -13.94 23.78 34.91
CA GLU A 67 -14.51 24.98 34.30
C GLU A 67 -14.22 25.02 32.80
N LEU A 68 -15.17 25.56 32.02
CA LEU A 68 -14.92 25.81 30.61
C LEU A 68 -13.96 26.99 30.46
N HIS A 69 -12.98 26.84 29.58
CA HIS A 69 -12.06 27.93 29.30
C HIS A 69 -12.79 29.11 28.62
N PRO A 70 -12.78 30.33 29.19
CA PRO A 70 -13.63 31.44 28.76
C PRO A 70 -13.38 31.85 27.30
N ASP A 71 -12.11 31.95 26.89
CA ASP A 71 -11.75 32.40 25.55
C ASP A 71 -11.79 31.33 24.45
N LYS A 72 -11.74 30.06 24.83
CA LYS A 72 -11.68 28.94 23.86
C LYS A 72 -13.09 28.43 23.51
N SER A 73 -14.02 28.52 24.46
CA SER A 73 -15.40 28.06 24.30
C SER A 73 -16.27 29.11 23.60
N LYS A 74 -16.31 29.04 22.26
CA LYS A 74 -17.03 30.00 21.40
C LYS A 74 -18.11 29.32 20.57
N ILE A 75 -19.22 30.04 20.39
CA ILE A 75 -20.30 29.67 19.47
C ILE A 75 -20.10 30.47 18.19
N HIS A 76 -19.97 29.78 17.06
CA HIS A 76 -19.79 30.40 15.75
C HIS A 76 -20.57 29.63 14.69
N ASN A 77 -20.90 30.31 13.60
CA ASN A 77 -21.56 29.69 12.47
C ASN A 77 -20.63 28.66 11.80
N ILE A 78 -21.17 27.50 11.42
CA ILE A 78 -20.43 26.44 10.73
C ILE A 78 -19.88 26.90 9.37
N SER A 79 -20.50 27.89 8.73
CA SER A 79 -20.02 28.51 7.49
C SER A 79 -18.64 29.18 7.65
N ASN A 80 -18.33 29.66 8.85
CA ASN A 80 -17.02 30.23 9.17
C ASN A 80 -15.95 29.14 9.40
N GLY A 81 -16.36 27.88 9.47
CA GLY A 81 -15.52 26.71 9.69
C GLY A 81 -15.06 26.56 11.14
N THR A 82 -15.19 25.35 11.68
CA THR A 82 -14.86 25.03 13.08
C THR A 82 -13.44 24.48 13.21
N ASN A 83 -12.65 25.01 14.14
CA ASN A 83 -11.33 24.45 14.45
C ASN A 83 -11.48 23.19 15.30
N PHE A 84 -11.01 22.04 14.82
CA PHE A 84 -11.04 20.78 15.59
C PHE A 84 -9.86 19.88 15.18
N LEU A 85 -9.14 19.34 16.17
CA LEU A 85 -8.02 18.38 15.99
C LEU A 85 -6.96 18.79 14.95
N GLY A 86 -6.65 20.09 14.90
CA GLY A 86 -5.64 20.64 13.99
C GLY A 86 -6.13 20.96 12.57
N PHE A 87 -7.43 20.82 12.33
CA PHE A 87 -8.10 21.19 11.09
C PHE A 87 -9.08 22.35 11.31
N ARG A 88 -9.48 23.00 10.22
CA ARG A 88 -10.63 23.90 10.12
C ARG A 88 -11.65 23.22 9.22
N ILE A 89 -12.77 22.81 9.80
CA ILE A 89 -13.77 21.95 9.17
C ILE A 89 -14.94 22.82 8.70
N PHE A 90 -15.29 22.71 7.42
CA PHE A 90 -16.48 23.28 6.79
C PHE A 90 -17.44 22.14 6.42
N PRO A 91 -18.71 22.43 6.08
CA PRO A 91 -19.67 21.39 5.71
C PRO A 91 -19.19 20.55 4.50
N GLU A 92 -18.59 21.17 3.49
CA GLU A 92 -18.22 20.51 2.23
C GLU A 92 -16.73 20.15 2.16
N PHE A 93 -15.87 20.80 2.95
CA PHE A 93 -14.43 20.60 2.86
C PHE A 93 -13.71 20.82 4.19
N LYS A 94 -12.45 20.37 4.26
CA LYS A 94 -11.59 20.55 5.44
C LYS A 94 -10.31 21.25 5.04
N LEU A 95 -9.88 22.24 5.81
CA LEU A 95 -8.59 22.90 5.64
C LEU A 95 -7.65 22.52 6.80
N ILE A 96 -6.36 22.53 6.54
CA ILE A 96 -5.35 22.41 7.60
C ILE A 96 -5.12 23.78 8.25
N ARG A 97 -4.93 23.80 9.57
CA ARG A 97 -4.63 25.06 10.27
C ARG A 97 -3.25 25.57 9.85
N LYS A 98 -3.16 26.87 9.51
CA LYS A 98 -1.88 27.54 9.15
C LYS A 98 -0.78 27.32 10.19
N LYS A 99 -1.12 27.22 11.48
CA LYS A 99 -0.16 26.93 12.56
C LYS A 99 0.56 25.58 12.36
N ASN A 100 -0.17 24.56 11.89
CA ASN A 100 0.39 23.22 11.67
C ASN A 100 1.31 23.23 10.45
N LEU A 101 0.90 23.90 9.36
CA LEU A 101 1.76 24.13 8.19
C LEU A 101 3.08 24.79 8.60
N ARG A 102 3.01 25.94 9.30
CA ARG A 102 4.20 26.67 9.78
C ARG A 102 5.09 25.83 10.69
N LYS A 103 4.51 25.03 11.58
CA LYS A 103 5.27 24.11 12.45
C LYS A 103 6.02 23.07 11.61
N PHE A 104 5.36 22.49 10.61
CA PHE A 104 6.00 21.54 9.71
C PHE A 104 7.08 22.20 8.86
N ASP A 105 6.83 23.39 8.28
CA ASP A 105 7.83 24.13 7.49
C ASP A 105 9.09 24.41 8.29
N LYS A 106 8.96 24.83 9.57
CA LYS A 106 10.11 25.00 10.48
C LYS A 106 10.86 23.69 10.70
N LYS A 107 10.13 22.58 10.93
CA LYS A 107 10.72 21.24 11.11
C LYS A 107 11.44 20.80 9.83
N PHE A 108 10.82 20.98 8.68
CA PHE A 108 11.35 20.62 7.36
C PHE A 108 12.64 21.38 7.05
N ASN A 109 12.67 22.70 7.29
CA ASN A 109 13.87 23.51 7.12
C ASN A 109 15.00 23.06 8.08
N LYS A 110 14.66 22.64 9.31
CA LYS A 110 15.64 22.06 10.24
C LYS A 110 16.20 20.72 9.72
N LEU A 111 15.33 19.84 9.22
CA LEU A 111 15.74 18.56 8.62
C LEU A 111 16.64 18.77 7.40
N GLN A 112 16.35 19.77 6.56
CA GLN A 112 17.20 20.12 5.42
C GLN A 112 18.61 20.51 5.87
N LYS A 113 18.73 21.33 6.92
CA LYS A 113 20.04 21.71 7.48
C LYS A 113 20.79 20.50 8.04
N LEU A 114 20.10 19.62 8.77
CA LEU A 114 20.70 18.42 9.37
C LEU A 114 21.13 17.40 8.31
N TYR A 115 20.34 17.24 7.24
CA TYR A 115 20.66 16.38 6.11
C TYR A 115 21.91 16.86 5.37
N LYS A 116 22.01 18.17 5.08
CA LYS A 116 23.20 18.76 4.46
C LYS A 116 24.47 18.60 5.29
N LYS A 117 24.33 18.50 6.62
CA LYS A 117 25.43 18.22 7.55
C LYS A 117 25.74 16.73 7.70
N GLY A 118 25.01 15.84 7.02
CA GLY A 118 25.16 14.39 7.17
C GLY A 118 24.71 13.83 8.52
N THR A 119 24.06 14.64 9.37
CA THR A 119 23.67 14.25 10.74
C THR A 119 22.40 13.39 10.77
N VAL A 120 21.58 13.46 9.73
CA VAL A 120 20.32 12.71 9.62
C VAL A 120 20.26 12.10 8.23
N GLU A 121 20.01 10.80 8.18
CA GLU A 121 19.86 10.04 6.94
C GLU A 121 18.55 10.39 6.22
N ARG A 122 18.53 10.19 4.90
CA ARG A 122 17.37 10.49 4.06
C ARG A 122 16.15 9.68 4.49
N GLU A 123 16.36 8.44 4.89
CA GLU A 123 15.37 7.48 5.36
C GLU A 123 14.57 8.06 6.53
N LYS A 124 15.26 8.66 7.50
CA LYS A 124 14.61 9.27 8.67
C LYS A 124 13.74 10.46 8.28
N ILE A 125 14.15 11.18 7.24
CA ILE A 125 13.43 12.35 6.71
C ILE A 125 12.20 11.90 5.92
N ILE A 126 12.28 10.79 5.19
CA ILE A 126 11.13 10.15 4.54
C ILE A 126 10.08 9.77 5.59
N GLU A 127 10.46 9.10 6.69
CA GLU A 127 9.49 8.71 7.74
C GLU A 127 8.70 9.91 8.27
N ILE A 128 9.41 11.02 8.55
CA ILE A 128 8.78 12.24 9.05
C ILE A 128 7.87 12.87 7.98
N PHE A 129 8.32 12.86 6.72
CA PHE A 129 7.57 13.42 5.61
C PHE A 129 6.31 12.61 5.31
N GLU A 130 6.39 11.28 5.33
CA GLU A 130 5.25 10.38 5.14
C GLU A 130 4.21 10.56 6.25
N GLY A 131 4.64 10.63 7.52
CA GLY A 131 3.74 10.93 8.63
C GLY A 131 3.01 12.25 8.44
N TRP A 132 3.70 13.27 7.93
CA TRP A 132 3.08 14.55 7.59
C TRP A 132 2.11 14.45 6.42
N ILE A 133 2.48 13.79 5.32
CA ILE A 133 1.59 13.57 4.16
C ILE A 133 0.34 12.80 4.58
N ALA A 134 0.49 11.76 5.40
CA ALA A 134 -0.61 10.97 5.94
C ALA A 134 -1.53 11.81 6.83
N TYR A 135 -1.00 12.75 7.60
CA TYR A 135 -1.81 13.69 8.38
C TYR A 135 -2.56 14.69 7.49
N VAL A 136 -1.88 15.35 6.56
CA VAL A 136 -2.48 16.42 5.75
C VAL A 136 -3.42 15.91 4.66
N LYS A 137 -3.36 14.63 4.28
CA LYS A 137 -4.27 14.02 3.28
C LYS A 137 -5.75 14.10 3.70
N HIS A 138 -6.03 14.18 5.00
CA HIS A 138 -7.38 14.27 5.54
C HIS A 138 -8.03 15.65 5.38
N ALA A 139 -7.33 16.60 4.73
CA ALA A 139 -7.81 17.93 4.36
C ALA A 139 -7.62 18.19 2.86
N ASN A 140 -8.29 19.23 2.34
CA ASN A 140 -8.16 19.72 0.98
C ASN A 140 -6.78 20.36 0.76
N THR A 141 -5.79 19.50 0.56
CA THR A 141 -4.38 19.85 0.51
C THR A 141 -3.71 19.32 -0.75
N TYR A 142 -4.46 18.90 -1.78
CA TYR A 142 -3.88 18.30 -2.99
C TYR A 142 -2.78 19.18 -3.62
N LYS A 143 -3.08 20.46 -3.84
CA LYS A 143 -2.11 21.43 -4.39
C LYS A 143 -0.88 21.58 -3.47
N TYR A 144 -1.10 21.71 -2.17
CA TYR A 144 -0.04 21.80 -1.17
C TYR A 144 0.85 20.54 -1.13
N ARG A 145 0.25 19.35 -1.07
CA ARG A 145 0.95 18.06 -1.09
C ARG A 145 1.82 17.92 -2.34
N ARG A 146 1.28 18.26 -3.52
CA ARG A 146 2.06 18.24 -4.76
C ARG A 146 3.27 19.18 -4.70
N GLN A 147 3.09 20.40 -4.20
CA GLN A 147 4.17 21.38 -4.07
C GLN A 147 5.25 20.93 -3.06
N ILE A 148 4.84 20.49 -1.88
CA ILE A 148 5.79 20.07 -0.83
C ILE A 148 6.53 18.78 -1.22
N THR A 149 5.89 17.84 -1.93
CA THR A 149 6.56 16.65 -2.47
C THR A 149 7.59 17.02 -3.55
N LYS A 150 7.27 17.98 -4.43
CA LYS A 150 8.24 18.49 -5.41
C LYS A 150 9.45 19.12 -4.69
N LYS A 151 9.19 19.92 -3.65
CA LYS A 151 10.23 20.52 -2.81
C LYS A 151 11.07 19.45 -2.10
N PHE A 152 10.44 18.43 -1.53
CA PHE A 152 11.10 17.30 -0.90
C PHE A 152 12.07 16.58 -1.85
N ASN A 153 11.60 16.23 -3.06
CA ASN A 153 12.46 15.54 -4.04
C ASN A 153 13.66 16.39 -4.48
N LYS A 154 13.51 17.72 -4.48
CA LYS A 154 14.60 18.66 -4.77
C LYS A 154 15.59 18.77 -3.60
N ASP A 155 15.08 18.90 -2.38
CA ASP A 155 15.90 19.17 -1.19
C ASP A 155 16.54 17.89 -0.61
N PHE A 156 15.96 16.72 -0.89
CA PHE A 156 16.39 15.39 -0.45
C PHE A 156 16.41 14.41 -1.63
N PRO A 157 17.30 14.63 -2.62
CA PRO A 157 17.41 13.76 -3.78
C PRO A 157 17.75 12.32 -3.36
N ILE A 158 17.34 11.34 -4.17
CA ILE A 158 17.57 9.92 -3.90
C ILE A 158 19.07 9.57 -3.94
N GLU A 159 19.87 10.38 -4.62
CA GLU A 159 21.30 10.18 -4.80
C GLU A 159 22.04 11.52 -4.56
N ILE A 160 23.07 11.51 -3.72
CA ILE A 160 24.16 12.49 -3.83
C ILE A 160 24.84 12.21 -5.18
N ASN A 161 25.08 13.24 -5.98
CA ASN A 161 25.69 13.11 -7.31
C ASN A 161 26.91 12.18 -7.32
N THR A 162 26.70 10.94 -7.73
CA THR A 162 27.70 10.15 -8.45
C THR A 162 27.23 10.08 -9.89
N GLU A 163 28.08 10.49 -10.82
CA GLU A 163 27.78 10.52 -12.26
C GLU A 163 27.06 9.24 -12.74
N ILE A 164 25.93 9.45 -13.40
CA ILE A 164 25.02 8.40 -13.82
C ILE A 164 25.64 7.63 -14.98
N LYS A 165 26.14 6.41 -14.71
CA LYS A 165 26.65 5.49 -15.74
C LYS A 165 25.64 4.44 -16.26
N ASN A 166 24.44 4.29 -15.69
CA ASN A 166 23.58 3.15 -16.08
C ASN A 166 22.05 3.34 -16.01
N ARG A 167 21.46 3.66 -17.17
CA ARG A 167 20.02 3.82 -17.46
C ARG A 167 19.15 2.59 -17.09
N ARG A 168 19.72 1.37 -17.08
CA ARG A 168 19.01 0.10 -16.77
C ARG A 168 18.62 -0.07 -15.29
N LYS A 169 19.37 0.52 -14.35
CA LYS A 169 19.00 0.47 -12.92
C LYS A 169 17.78 1.36 -12.63
N GLN A 170 17.65 2.47 -13.35
CA GLN A 170 16.52 3.39 -13.25
C GLN A 170 15.21 2.77 -13.76
N GLU A 171 15.26 1.97 -14.82
CA GLU A 171 14.10 1.20 -15.31
C GLU A 171 13.66 0.08 -14.34
N ASN A 172 14.61 -0.54 -13.62
CA ASN A 172 14.30 -1.52 -12.57
C ASN A 172 13.75 -0.85 -11.30
N PHE A 173 14.14 0.40 -11.03
CA PHE A 173 13.57 1.21 -9.95
C PHE A 173 12.15 1.71 -10.29
N ALA A 174 11.88 2.10 -11.54
CA ALA A 174 10.54 2.45 -12.01
C ALA A 174 9.56 1.27 -11.90
N LYS A 175 10.01 0.03 -12.19
CA LYS A 175 9.23 -1.20 -11.93
C LYS A 175 9.00 -1.49 -10.44
N LYS A 176 9.85 -0.97 -9.55
CA LYS A 176 9.64 -1.01 -8.10
C LYS A 176 8.63 0.05 -7.62
N LEU A 177 8.47 1.15 -8.37
CA LEU A 177 7.59 2.27 -8.02
C LEU A 177 6.10 1.98 -8.29
N GLU A 178 5.77 1.12 -9.25
CA GLU A 178 4.39 0.65 -9.51
C GLU A 178 3.88 -0.40 -8.50
N LEU A 179 4.66 -0.71 -7.45
CA LEU A 179 4.25 -1.63 -6.36
C LEU A 179 3.77 -0.91 -5.08
N ALA A 180 3.60 0.41 -5.13
CA ALA A 180 3.36 1.26 -3.95
C ALA A 180 1.88 1.50 -3.59
N GLU A 181 1.01 0.52 -3.81
CA GLU A 181 -0.40 0.54 -3.33
C GLU A 181 -0.63 -0.34 -2.10
N TYR A 182 0.37 -0.57 -1.24
CA TYR A 182 0.17 -1.40 -0.05
C TYR A 182 0.82 -0.84 1.21
N PRO A 183 0.24 -1.08 2.42
CA PRO A 183 0.76 -0.55 3.67
C PRO A 183 2.23 -0.89 3.87
N PHE A 184 3.01 0.12 4.22
CA PHE A 184 4.43 0.04 4.59
C PHE A 184 4.73 -1.09 5.59
N THR A 185 3.75 -1.46 6.43
CA THR A 185 3.84 -2.58 7.37
C THR A 185 4.11 -3.93 6.71
N THR A 186 3.60 -4.17 5.51
CA THR A 186 3.79 -5.42 4.75
C THR A 186 5.18 -5.44 4.09
N GLN A 187 5.65 -4.28 3.63
CA GLN A 187 7.01 -4.13 3.09
C GLN A 187 8.09 -4.32 4.16
N LYS A 188 7.86 -3.84 5.39
CA LYS A 188 8.75 -4.13 6.52
C LYS A 188 8.85 -5.63 6.80
N THR A 189 7.73 -6.38 6.71
CA THR A 189 7.74 -7.85 6.84
C THR A 189 8.64 -8.48 5.78
N LEU A 190 8.46 -8.08 4.51
CA LEU A 190 9.24 -8.60 3.40
C LEU A 190 10.74 -8.35 3.59
N GLN A 191 11.11 -7.17 4.09
CA GLN A 191 12.51 -6.83 4.32
C GLN A 191 13.17 -7.72 5.39
N LEU A 192 12.51 -7.92 6.52
CA LEU A 192 13.03 -8.78 7.60
C LEU A 192 13.06 -10.25 7.18
N PHE A 193 12.04 -10.71 6.46
CA PHE A 193 12.01 -12.06 5.89
C PHE A 193 13.17 -12.29 4.91
N LYS A 194 13.48 -11.30 4.04
CA LYS A 194 14.63 -11.37 3.13
C LYS A 194 15.99 -11.33 3.83
N LYS A 195 16.06 -10.85 5.07
CA LYS A 195 17.26 -10.95 5.92
C LYS A 195 17.42 -12.33 6.56
N GLY A 196 16.51 -13.27 6.30
CA GLY A 196 16.57 -14.64 6.78
C GLY A 196 15.93 -14.86 8.16
N LEU A 197 15.18 -13.88 8.68
CA LEU A 197 14.51 -14.02 9.96
C LEU A 197 13.28 -14.92 9.85
N SER A 198 13.06 -15.74 10.89
CA SER A 198 11.86 -16.56 11.01
C SER A 198 10.62 -15.71 11.31
N ILE A 199 9.43 -16.28 11.07
CA ILE A 199 8.15 -15.59 11.30
C ILE A 199 8.01 -15.14 12.76
N LYS A 200 8.45 -15.98 13.70
CA LYS A 200 8.49 -15.67 15.13
C LYS A 200 9.45 -14.52 15.46
N GLN A 201 10.67 -14.55 14.91
CA GLN A 201 11.63 -13.46 15.09
C GLN A 201 11.13 -12.13 14.51
N ILE A 202 10.44 -12.18 13.37
CA ILE A 202 9.83 -11.00 12.76
C ILE A 202 8.71 -10.44 13.64
N ALA A 203 7.90 -11.31 14.25
CA ALA A 203 6.84 -10.93 15.17
C ALA A 203 7.40 -10.23 16.41
N GLU A 204 8.41 -10.82 17.04
CA GLU A 204 9.09 -10.29 18.22
C GLU A 204 9.81 -8.96 17.92
N GLN A 205 10.62 -8.90 16.86
CA GLN A 205 11.37 -7.69 16.50
C GLN A 205 10.46 -6.50 16.17
N ARG A 206 9.24 -6.77 15.70
CA ARG A 206 8.29 -5.73 15.29
C ARG A 206 7.21 -5.45 16.31
N ASP A 207 7.18 -6.18 17.42
CA ASP A 207 6.13 -6.11 18.43
C ASP A 207 4.73 -6.29 17.82
N ILE A 208 4.55 -7.34 17.00
CA ILE A 208 3.27 -7.71 16.39
C ILE A 208 3.00 -9.20 16.55
N LYS A 209 1.72 -9.60 16.50
CA LYS A 209 1.34 -11.03 16.57
C LYS A 209 1.83 -11.81 15.34
N GLU A 210 2.23 -13.06 15.53
CA GLU A 210 2.65 -13.96 14.42
C GLU A 210 1.58 -14.10 13.34
N SER A 211 0.29 -14.18 13.71
CA SER A 211 -0.83 -14.19 12.77
C SER A 211 -0.88 -12.96 11.87
N THR A 212 -0.41 -11.81 12.36
CA THR A 212 -0.30 -10.57 11.56
C THR A 212 0.87 -10.64 10.59
N VAL A 213 1.98 -11.29 10.96
CA VAL A 213 3.10 -11.58 10.06
C VAL A 213 2.65 -12.50 8.94
N TRP A 214 1.95 -13.59 9.25
CA TRP A 214 1.35 -14.50 8.28
C TRP A 214 0.40 -13.78 7.31
N LYS A 215 -0.48 -12.91 7.83
CA LYS A 215 -1.35 -12.08 6.99
C LYS A 215 -0.55 -11.18 6.04
N HIS A 216 0.54 -10.55 6.51
CA HIS A 216 1.43 -9.78 5.64
C HIS A 216 2.08 -10.66 4.55
N LEU A 217 2.51 -11.88 4.88
CA LEU A 217 3.11 -12.81 3.91
C LEU A 217 2.09 -13.26 2.85
N ALA A 218 0.86 -13.59 3.26
CA ALA A 218 -0.22 -13.92 2.34
C ALA A 218 -0.49 -12.76 1.37
N ASN A 219 -0.56 -11.53 1.86
CA ASN A 219 -0.68 -10.34 1.00
C ASN A 219 0.51 -10.22 0.02
N LEU A 220 1.74 -10.40 0.49
CA LEU A 220 2.92 -10.36 -0.38
C LEU A 220 2.88 -11.41 -1.50
N ILE A 221 2.32 -12.59 -1.21
CA ILE A 221 2.09 -13.65 -2.20
C ILE A 221 1.00 -13.24 -3.20
N GLU A 222 -0.14 -12.74 -2.73
CA GLU A 222 -1.27 -12.31 -3.58
C GLU A 222 -0.87 -11.20 -4.57
N TYR A 223 0.13 -10.38 -4.22
CA TYR A 223 0.68 -9.34 -5.09
C TYR A 223 1.99 -9.76 -5.79
N ASN A 224 2.34 -11.04 -5.75
CA ASN A 224 3.51 -11.62 -6.41
C ASN A 224 4.85 -10.93 -6.06
N GLN A 225 4.97 -10.48 -4.81
CA GLN A 225 6.21 -9.95 -4.24
C GLN A 225 7.01 -11.03 -3.51
N LEU A 226 6.36 -12.14 -3.16
CA LEU A 226 6.95 -13.29 -2.50
C LEU A 226 6.34 -14.57 -3.07
N SER A 227 7.16 -15.60 -3.26
CA SER A 227 6.71 -16.88 -3.78
C SER A 227 6.28 -17.78 -2.64
N VAL A 228 5.11 -18.42 -2.76
CA VAL A 228 4.60 -19.35 -1.73
C VAL A 228 5.56 -20.50 -1.45
N TRP A 229 6.32 -20.94 -2.46
CA TRP A 229 7.33 -22.01 -2.37
C TRP A 229 8.52 -21.69 -1.46
N ILE A 230 8.76 -20.41 -1.16
CA ILE A 230 9.82 -19.98 -0.25
C ILE A 230 9.36 -20.08 1.21
N ILE A 231 8.05 -19.98 1.44
CA ILE A 231 7.44 -19.92 2.77
C ILE A 231 6.98 -21.30 3.22
N ILE A 232 6.34 -22.04 2.32
CA ILE A 232 5.69 -23.31 2.63
C ILE A 232 6.47 -24.46 1.95
N PRO A 233 6.82 -25.52 2.70
CA PRO A 233 7.43 -26.72 2.15
C PRO A 233 6.60 -27.37 1.03
N LYS A 234 7.29 -27.91 0.01
CA LYS A 234 6.66 -28.51 -1.18
C LYS A 234 5.66 -29.64 -0.85
N ASN A 235 5.96 -30.48 0.14
CA ASN A 235 5.08 -31.56 0.59
C ASN A 235 3.73 -31.03 1.14
N LYS A 236 3.75 -29.93 1.90
CA LYS A 236 2.52 -29.30 2.40
C LYS A 236 1.71 -28.67 1.26
N ILE A 237 2.37 -28.01 0.30
CA ILE A 237 1.70 -27.41 -0.87
C ILE A 237 0.94 -28.49 -1.66
N LEU A 238 1.59 -29.63 -1.93
CA LEU A 238 0.97 -30.73 -2.69
C LEU A 238 -0.23 -31.37 -1.98
N LYS A 239 -0.29 -31.32 -0.64
CA LYS A 239 -1.45 -31.77 0.14
C LYS A 239 -2.60 -30.75 0.12
N ILE A 240 -2.29 -29.46 0.17
CA ILE A 240 -3.30 -28.40 0.32
C ILE A 240 -3.98 -28.08 -1.02
N LEU A 241 -3.20 -28.01 -2.10
CA LEU A 241 -3.66 -27.51 -3.40
C LEU A 241 -4.83 -28.33 -4.03
N PRO A 242 -4.87 -29.67 -3.95
CA PRO A 242 -6.00 -30.47 -4.46
C PRO A 242 -7.33 -30.23 -3.72
N ASN A 243 -7.27 -29.73 -2.48
CA ASN A 243 -8.44 -29.51 -1.62
C ASN A 243 -9.05 -28.11 -1.76
N ILE A 244 -8.51 -27.28 -2.66
CA ILE A 244 -9.02 -25.95 -2.98
C ILE A 244 -9.79 -26.04 -4.29
N TYR A 245 -11.11 -25.78 -4.24
CA TYR A 245 -11.96 -25.86 -5.43
C TYR A 245 -12.18 -24.47 -6.06
N SER A 246 -12.19 -23.42 -5.24
CA SER A 246 -12.30 -22.03 -5.69
C SER A 246 -11.38 -21.10 -4.91
N GLU A 247 -11.00 -19.98 -5.55
CA GLU A 247 -10.25 -18.90 -4.90
C GLU A 247 -11.03 -18.17 -3.78
N ASN A 248 -12.35 -18.36 -3.77
CA ASN A 248 -13.28 -17.82 -2.77
C ASN A 248 -13.65 -18.84 -1.69
N ASP A 249 -13.04 -20.03 -1.68
CA ASP A 249 -13.28 -21.04 -0.66
C ASP A 249 -12.93 -20.49 0.74
N LYS A 250 -13.78 -20.79 1.73
CA LYS A 250 -13.51 -20.41 3.11
C LYS A 250 -12.39 -21.28 3.68
N LEU A 251 -11.53 -20.68 4.49
CA LEU A 251 -10.40 -21.36 5.13
C LEU A 251 -10.84 -22.56 5.99
N LYS A 252 -12.01 -22.47 6.63
CA LYS A 252 -12.59 -23.55 7.44
C LYS A 252 -12.90 -24.77 6.59
N ASP A 253 -13.61 -24.58 5.48
CA ASP A 253 -14.04 -25.65 4.57
C ASP A 253 -12.84 -26.34 3.90
N ILE A 254 -11.76 -25.61 3.60
CA ILE A 254 -10.52 -26.21 3.08
C ILE A 254 -9.81 -27.04 4.16
N LYS A 255 -9.75 -26.51 5.39
CA LYS A 255 -9.11 -27.19 6.52
C LYS A 255 -9.82 -28.51 6.86
N GLU A 256 -11.15 -28.52 6.81
CA GLU A 256 -11.97 -29.73 7.00
C GLU A 256 -11.70 -30.78 5.92
N ARG A 257 -11.56 -30.39 4.65
CA ARG A 257 -11.23 -31.31 3.54
C ARG A 257 -9.84 -31.94 3.64
N ILE A 258 -8.86 -31.20 4.13
CA ILE A 258 -7.47 -31.69 4.25
C ILE A 258 -7.33 -32.71 5.39
N ASN A 259 -8.11 -32.56 6.47
CA ASN A 259 -8.12 -33.43 7.66
C ASN A 259 -6.71 -33.80 8.21
N ASP A 260 -5.80 -32.82 8.23
CA ASP A 260 -4.42 -32.97 8.75
C ASP A 260 -4.17 -31.84 9.75
N GLU A 261 -3.92 -32.17 11.02
CA GLU A 261 -3.72 -31.20 12.10
C GLU A 261 -2.42 -30.38 11.94
N SER A 262 -1.42 -30.92 11.24
CA SER A 262 -0.09 -30.28 11.06
C SER A 262 -0.09 -29.06 10.13
N ILE A 263 -1.18 -28.83 9.40
CA ILE A 263 -1.34 -27.71 8.45
C ILE A 263 -2.09 -26.57 9.13
N THR A 264 -1.52 -25.39 9.19
CA THR A 264 -2.17 -24.24 9.82
C THR A 264 -3.13 -23.51 8.88
N TYR A 265 -4.11 -22.78 9.44
CA TYR A 265 -4.98 -21.90 8.65
C TYR A 265 -4.19 -20.83 7.88
N ASP A 266 -3.08 -20.36 8.45
CA ASP A 266 -2.19 -19.37 7.83
C ASP A 266 -1.47 -19.92 6.59
N GLU A 267 -1.03 -21.19 6.65
CA GLU A 267 -0.44 -21.89 5.49
C GLU A 267 -1.45 -22.06 4.36
N ILE A 268 -2.69 -22.46 4.68
CA ILE A 268 -3.78 -22.55 3.70
C ILE A 268 -4.05 -21.18 3.05
N ASN A 269 -4.08 -20.13 3.86
CA ASN A 269 -4.32 -18.76 3.38
C ASN A 269 -3.22 -18.27 2.42
N CYS A 270 -1.95 -18.61 2.67
CA CYS A 270 -0.86 -18.27 1.77
C CYS A 270 -0.96 -18.98 0.40
N ILE A 271 -1.45 -20.22 0.36
CA ILE A 271 -1.67 -20.96 -0.89
C ILE A 271 -2.86 -20.40 -1.65
N LEU A 272 -3.97 -20.10 -0.96
CA LEU A 272 -5.11 -19.39 -1.55
C LEU A 272 -4.70 -18.03 -2.14
N ALA A 273 -3.85 -17.27 -1.44
CA ALA A 273 -3.33 -16.01 -1.94
C ALA A 273 -2.54 -16.18 -3.25
N SER A 274 -1.79 -17.28 -3.40
CA SER A 274 -1.10 -17.60 -4.65
C SER A 274 -2.08 -17.85 -5.80
N LEU A 275 -3.17 -18.57 -5.54
CA LEU A 275 -4.22 -18.84 -6.54
C LEU A 275 -4.96 -17.57 -6.94
N LYS A 276 -5.31 -16.71 -5.97
CA LYS A 276 -5.91 -15.39 -6.23
C LYS A 276 -5.03 -14.53 -7.15
N TYR A 277 -3.72 -14.57 -6.96
CA TYR A 277 -2.80 -13.88 -7.88
C TYR A 277 -2.86 -14.44 -9.31
N GLU A 278 -2.84 -15.77 -9.45
CA GLU A 278 -2.84 -16.44 -10.76
C GLU A 278 -4.13 -16.17 -11.54
N ASN A 279 -5.27 -16.14 -10.85
CA ASN A 279 -6.58 -15.89 -11.41
C ASN A 279 -6.92 -14.39 -11.57
N LYS A 280 -6.10 -13.50 -11.00
CA LYS A 280 -6.33 -12.04 -11.06
C LYS A 280 -6.41 -11.58 -12.51
N LYS A 281 -7.59 -11.11 -12.91
CA LYS A 281 -7.80 -10.50 -14.23
C LYS A 281 -7.02 -9.20 -14.31
N LYS A 282 -6.34 -9.00 -15.44
CA LYS A 282 -5.61 -7.78 -15.76
C LYS A 282 -6.05 -7.31 -17.14
N ASN A 283 -5.89 -6.02 -17.39
CA ASN A 283 -6.11 -5.46 -18.72
C ASN A 283 -5.31 -6.27 -19.77
N ILE A 284 -5.94 -6.53 -20.93
CA ILE A 284 -5.33 -7.28 -22.03
C ILE A 284 -3.94 -6.75 -22.42
N ALA A 285 -3.71 -5.43 -22.35
CA ALA A 285 -2.41 -4.82 -22.60
C ALA A 285 -1.34 -5.30 -21.62
N SER A 286 -1.69 -5.48 -20.34
CA SER A 286 -0.78 -6.02 -19.33
C SER A 286 -0.43 -7.48 -19.64
N GLN A 287 -1.41 -8.30 -20.03
CA GLN A 287 -1.20 -9.71 -20.35
C GLN A 287 -0.34 -9.88 -21.61
N VAL A 288 -0.64 -9.12 -22.66
CA VAL A 288 0.16 -9.07 -23.89
C VAL A 288 1.60 -8.64 -23.61
N ASN A 289 1.80 -7.59 -22.80
CA ASN A 289 3.14 -7.12 -22.45
C ASN A 289 3.92 -8.15 -21.63
N CYS A 290 3.26 -8.86 -20.72
CA CYS A 290 3.82 -9.98 -19.97
C CYS A 290 4.26 -11.10 -20.93
N TYR A 291 3.35 -11.54 -21.81
CA TYR A 291 3.61 -12.59 -22.79
C TYR A 291 4.76 -12.26 -23.74
N LYS A 292 4.81 -11.00 -24.23
CA LYS A 292 5.89 -10.54 -25.11
C LYS A 292 7.25 -10.64 -24.43
N LYS A 293 7.33 -10.33 -23.14
CA LYS A 293 8.59 -10.35 -22.36
C LYS A 293 9.00 -11.77 -21.95
N GLU A 294 8.06 -12.59 -21.48
CA GLU A 294 8.35 -13.91 -20.93
C GLU A 294 8.49 -14.99 -21.99
N TYR A 295 7.63 -14.97 -23.02
CA TYR A 295 7.54 -16.03 -24.03
C TYR A 295 8.09 -15.58 -25.38
N CYS A 296 7.53 -14.51 -25.96
CA CYS A 296 7.89 -14.10 -27.33
C CYS A 296 9.36 -13.69 -27.46
N PHE A 297 9.88 -12.92 -26.50
CA PHE A 297 11.25 -12.45 -26.51
C PHE A 297 12.26 -13.59 -26.51
N ARG A 298 12.08 -14.61 -25.66
CA ARG A 298 13.01 -15.74 -25.55
C ARG A 298 12.96 -16.67 -26.75
N LYS A 299 11.79 -16.80 -27.39
CA LYS A 299 11.60 -17.66 -28.58
C LYS A 299 12.15 -17.02 -29.86
N CYS A 300 11.86 -15.74 -30.07
CA CYS A 300 12.20 -15.03 -31.31
C CYS A 300 13.30 -13.97 -31.11
N PHE A 301 14.22 -14.19 -30.16
CA PHE A 301 15.23 -13.20 -29.79
C PHE A 301 16.08 -12.71 -30.97
N LEU A 302 16.54 -13.63 -31.82
CA LEU A 302 17.36 -13.32 -33.00
C LEU A 302 16.53 -12.83 -34.19
N ASN A 303 15.23 -13.15 -34.23
CA ASN A 303 14.33 -12.77 -35.32
C ASN A 303 13.59 -11.46 -34.98
N THR A 304 14.30 -10.34 -35.10
CA THR A 304 13.80 -8.98 -34.83
C THR A 304 12.63 -8.61 -35.75
N LYS A 305 12.68 -9.01 -37.04
CA LYS A 305 11.61 -8.78 -38.03
C LYS A 305 10.30 -9.44 -37.61
N GLN A 306 10.34 -10.72 -37.22
CA GLN A 306 9.16 -11.44 -36.73
C GLN A 306 8.56 -10.80 -35.47
N ARG A 307 9.41 -10.39 -34.51
CA ARG A 307 8.93 -9.69 -33.31
C ARG A 307 8.25 -8.36 -33.63
N GLY A 308 8.76 -7.62 -34.62
CA GLY A 308 8.14 -6.40 -35.12
C GLY A 308 6.74 -6.66 -35.70
N GLN A 309 6.59 -7.69 -36.54
CA GLN A 309 5.30 -8.07 -37.12
C GLN A 309 4.30 -8.52 -36.05
N CYS A 310 4.70 -9.41 -35.14
CA CYS A 310 3.85 -9.83 -34.03
C CYS A 310 3.48 -8.65 -33.13
N SER A 311 4.40 -7.70 -32.89
CA SER A 311 4.12 -6.50 -32.09
C SER A 311 3.03 -5.62 -32.71
N LYS A 312 3.01 -5.45 -34.04
CA LYS A 312 1.93 -4.72 -34.72
C LYS A 312 0.57 -5.40 -34.52
N LYS A 313 0.52 -6.72 -34.70
CA LYS A 313 -0.71 -7.51 -34.47
C LYS A 313 -1.19 -7.44 -33.01
N PHE A 314 -0.26 -7.49 -32.05
CA PHE A 314 -0.57 -7.30 -30.63
C PHE A 314 -1.14 -5.91 -30.33
N ASN A 315 -0.60 -4.85 -30.94
CA ASN A 315 -1.12 -3.50 -30.72
C ASN A 315 -2.56 -3.36 -31.26
N ILE A 316 -2.87 -4.00 -32.39
CA ILE A 316 -4.24 -4.05 -32.94
C ILE A 316 -5.18 -4.82 -31.99
N LEU A 317 -4.74 -5.93 -31.42
CA LEU A 317 -5.52 -6.69 -30.43
C LEU A 317 -5.85 -5.82 -29.21
N ILE A 318 -4.85 -5.07 -28.70
CA ILE A 318 -5.03 -4.17 -27.55
C ILE A 318 -5.98 -3.03 -27.90
N SER A 319 -5.83 -2.39 -29.06
CA SER A 319 -6.67 -1.25 -29.44
C SER A 319 -8.14 -1.64 -29.62
N LYS A 320 -8.40 -2.85 -30.11
CA LYS A 320 -9.77 -3.38 -30.29
C LYS A 320 -10.43 -3.82 -28.98
N ASN A 321 -9.64 -4.11 -27.94
CA ASN A 321 -10.11 -4.72 -26.69
C ASN A 321 -9.61 -3.95 -25.45
N SER A 322 -9.54 -2.62 -25.53
CA SER A 322 -8.92 -1.77 -24.50
C SER A 322 -9.50 -1.94 -23.10
N ASN A 323 -10.77 -2.31 -22.98
CA ASN A 323 -11.48 -2.54 -21.72
C ASN A 323 -11.55 -4.02 -21.30
N MET A 324 -10.95 -4.94 -22.07
CA MET A 324 -11.01 -6.37 -21.76
C MET A 324 -10.07 -6.71 -20.61
N GLU A 325 -10.62 -7.41 -19.62
CA GLU A 325 -9.85 -7.98 -18.51
C GLU A 325 -9.85 -9.51 -18.61
N ILE A 326 -8.67 -10.09 -18.57
CA ILE A 326 -8.46 -11.53 -18.76
C ILE A 326 -7.34 -11.99 -17.83
N ASN A 327 -7.47 -13.18 -17.25
CA ASN A 327 -6.40 -13.76 -16.44
C ASN A 327 -5.31 -14.37 -17.34
N LYS A 328 -4.17 -14.79 -16.75
CA LYS A 328 -3.03 -15.27 -17.54
C LYS A 328 -3.37 -16.58 -18.27
N LYS A 329 -4.15 -17.47 -17.66
CA LYS A 329 -4.52 -18.78 -18.22
C LYS A 329 -5.46 -18.61 -19.42
N GLU A 330 -6.54 -17.86 -19.23
CA GLU A 330 -7.50 -17.49 -20.28
C GLU A 330 -6.79 -16.78 -21.44
N PHE A 331 -5.85 -15.87 -21.16
CA PHE A 331 -5.09 -15.20 -22.22
C PHE A 331 -4.23 -16.17 -23.03
N LEU A 332 -3.56 -17.11 -22.37
CA LEU A 332 -2.74 -18.10 -23.06
C LEU A 332 -3.61 -19.02 -23.93
N GLU A 333 -4.77 -19.43 -23.43
CA GLU A 333 -5.76 -20.21 -24.19
C GLU A 333 -6.27 -19.45 -25.42
N LEU A 334 -6.71 -18.19 -25.23
CA LEU A 334 -7.11 -17.29 -26.31
C LEU A 334 -5.98 -17.12 -27.34
N PHE A 335 -4.75 -16.91 -26.87
CA PHE A 335 -3.60 -16.68 -27.73
C PHE A 335 -3.21 -17.91 -28.56
N ASN A 336 -3.21 -19.09 -27.95
CA ASN A 336 -2.76 -20.30 -28.62
C ASN A 336 -3.82 -20.83 -29.58
N ASN A 337 -5.11 -20.77 -29.21
CA ASN A 337 -6.17 -21.46 -29.93
C ASN A 337 -6.96 -20.53 -30.87
N HIS A 338 -7.02 -19.23 -30.59
CA HIS A 338 -7.95 -18.32 -31.26
C HIS A 338 -7.28 -17.11 -31.93
N LEU A 339 -5.95 -16.91 -31.79
CA LEU A 339 -5.25 -15.74 -32.33
C LEU A 339 -4.13 -16.08 -33.33
N ASN A 340 -4.26 -15.56 -34.55
CA ASN A 340 -3.25 -15.68 -35.62
C ASN A 340 -2.16 -14.60 -35.56
N ILE A 341 -1.48 -14.52 -34.40
CA ILE A 341 -0.42 -13.53 -34.15
C ILE A 341 0.97 -14.10 -34.40
N CYS A 342 1.26 -15.31 -33.92
CA CYS A 342 2.56 -15.94 -34.00
C CYS A 342 2.64 -16.94 -35.16
N VAL A 343 3.74 -16.89 -35.92
CA VAL A 343 4.01 -17.77 -37.07
C VAL A 343 4.74 -19.06 -36.64
N LEU A 344 5.21 -19.15 -35.40
CA LEU A 344 5.83 -20.38 -34.88
C LEU A 344 4.82 -21.53 -34.88
N PRO A 345 5.25 -22.79 -35.08
CA PRO A 345 4.40 -23.97 -34.91
C PRO A 345 3.78 -24.04 -33.51
N GLU A 346 2.59 -24.64 -33.39
CA GLU A 346 1.83 -24.70 -32.14
C GLU A 346 2.61 -25.32 -30.97
N GLN A 347 3.33 -26.40 -31.22
CA GLN A 347 4.23 -27.04 -30.24
C GLN A 347 5.30 -26.06 -29.72
N GLU A 348 5.81 -25.17 -30.58
CA GLU A 348 6.77 -24.13 -30.19
C GLU A 348 6.10 -22.94 -29.50
N LYS A 349 4.84 -22.62 -29.84
CA LYS A 349 4.04 -21.60 -29.13
C LYS A 349 3.78 -22.00 -27.68
N LEU A 350 3.58 -23.30 -27.41
CA LEU A 350 3.31 -23.85 -26.07
C LEU A 350 4.57 -24.07 -25.23
N LYS A 351 5.72 -24.37 -25.85
CA LYS A 351 6.96 -24.67 -25.13
C LYS A 351 7.44 -23.49 -24.27
N TYR A 352 7.63 -23.70 -22.97
CA TYR A 352 8.32 -22.75 -22.11
C TYR A 352 9.84 -22.83 -22.37
N VAL A 353 10.50 -21.67 -22.52
CA VAL A 353 11.96 -21.58 -22.70
C VAL A 353 12.56 -20.99 -21.43
N SER A 354 13.30 -21.82 -20.70
CA SER A 354 14.00 -21.41 -19.49
C SER A 354 15.15 -20.44 -19.80
N TRP A 355 15.60 -19.67 -18.79
CA TRP A 355 16.77 -18.81 -18.94
C TRP A 355 18.05 -19.58 -19.27
N LYS A 356 18.19 -20.80 -18.74
CA LYS A 356 19.33 -21.69 -19.03
C LYS A 356 19.33 -22.09 -20.51
N GLU A 357 18.20 -22.56 -21.03
CA GLU A 357 18.09 -22.91 -22.46
C GLU A 357 18.28 -21.70 -23.38
N PHE A 358 17.72 -20.54 -22.99
CA PHE A 358 17.87 -19.29 -23.74
C PHE A 358 19.34 -18.86 -23.85
N THR A 359 20.07 -18.87 -22.73
CA THR A 359 21.49 -18.46 -22.70
C THR A 359 22.38 -19.43 -23.48
N THR A 360 22.09 -20.73 -23.42
CA THR A 360 22.78 -21.73 -24.26
C THR A 360 22.55 -21.48 -25.75
N LYS A 361 21.30 -21.30 -26.18
CA LYS A 361 20.98 -20.98 -27.59
C LYS A 361 21.64 -19.68 -28.05
N TYR A 362 21.65 -18.65 -27.20
CA TYR A 362 22.28 -17.37 -27.50
C TYR A 362 23.80 -17.49 -27.69
N LYS A 363 24.50 -18.19 -26.78
CA LYS A 363 25.95 -18.41 -26.90
C LYS A 363 26.31 -19.19 -28.17
N ILE A 364 25.53 -20.23 -28.50
CA ILE A 364 25.71 -21.01 -29.74
C ILE A 364 25.53 -20.11 -30.98
N SER A 365 24.47 -19.28 -31.01
CA SER A 365 24.25 -18.37 -32.15
C SER A 365 25.32 -17.29 -32.30
N LYS A 366 25.88 -16.80 -31.19
CA LYS A 366 26.95 -15.78 -31.21
C LYS A 366 28.27 -16.36 -31.72
N ASN A 367 28.62 -17.56 -31.27
CA ASN A 367 29.81 -18.27 -31.76
C ASN A 367 29.70 -18.62 -33.26
N LEU A 368 28.50 -18.89 -33.77
CA LEU A 368 28.26 -19.12 -35.20
C LEU A 368 28.38 -17.84 -36.05
N SER A 369 27.96 -16.68 -35.52
CA SER A 369 28.17 -15.39 -36.20
C SER A 369 29.64 -14.93 -36.18
N GLU A 370 30.37 -15.16 -35.08
CA GLU A 370 31.80 -14.84 -34.98
C GLU A 370 32.65 -15.74 -35.88
N LYS A 371 32.28 -17.02 -36.05
CA LYS A 371 32.94 -17.91 -37.03
C LYS A 371 32.67 -17.57 -38.50
N ARG A 372 31.58 -16.85 -38.82
CA ARG A 372 31.31 -16.35 -40.19
C ARG A 372 32.10 -15.07 -40.48
N LEU A 373 32.27 -14.19 -39.51
CA LEU A 373 33.05 -12.96 -39.63
C LEU A 373 34.58 -13.19 -39.70
N ASN A 374 35.07 -14.34 -39.25
CA ASN A 374 36.49 -14.73 -39.35
C ASN A 374 36.79 -15.62 -40.59
N LYS A 375 35.83 -15.76 -41.50
CA LYS A 375 35.96 -16.56 -42.75
C LYS A 375 35.80 -15.73 -44.03
N ASP A 376 35.49 -14.44 -43.87
CA ASP A 376 35.56 -13.40 -44.90
C ASP A 376 36.78 -12.51 -44.57
#